data_AF-A0A0P4W6M6-F1
#
_entry.id   AF-A0A0P4W6M6-F1
#
_cell.length_a   1.000
_cell.length_b   1.000
_cell.length_c   1.000
_cell.angle_alpha   90.00
_cell.angle_beta   90.00
_cell.angle_gamma   90.00
#
_symmetry.space_group_name_H-M   'P 1'
#
loop_
_entity.id
_entity.type
_entity.pdbx_description
1 polymer ?
#
loop_
_entity_poly.entity_id
_entity_poly.type
_entity_poly.pdbx_seq_one_letter_code
_entity_poly.pdbx_strand_id
1 'polypeptide(L)'
;MTGVCFVGLWDVRALQGFVLAPLFFYLVLGTAFLLTGFVSLFRIRTIMKHDGTKTDKLERFMVRIGVFSVLYTVPATVVVACLFYEQAHHDEWMVAWQRDKCAAREEPWVTYGISCPPGVGRDTPLARPDFAFFMVKYLSTLVVGVASGFWVWSGKTLLVWRNCCLGRRTESYV
;
A
#
# COMPACT_ATOMS: atom_id res chain seq x y z
N MET A 1 13.61 3.04 10.55
CA MET A 1 14.16 4.18 9.76
C MET A 1 13.92 3.89 8.30
N THR A 2 13.06 4.67 7.66
CA THR A 2 12.96 4.71 6.19
C THR A 2 13.80 5.93 5.80
N GLY A 3 14.95 5.75 5.14
CA GLY A 3 15.96 6.80 4.89
C GLY A 3 15.53 7.91 3.92
N VAL A 4 14.33 8.45 4.10
CA VAL A 4 13.75 9.57 3.34
C VAL A 4 13.67 10.78 4.25
N CYS A 5 14.31 11.90 3.86
CA CYS A 5 14.22 13.15 4.60
C CYS A 5 12.83 13.77 4.42
N PHE A 6 12.10 13.91 5.53
CA PHE A 6 10.80 14.59 5.56
C PHE A 6 10.90 15.83 6.47
N VAL A 7 10.40 16.97 6.01
CA VAL A 7 10.64 18.32 6.58
C VAL A 7 9.87 18.58 7.90
N GLY A 8 9.17 17.58 8.45
CA GLY A 8 8.27 17.73 9.62
C GLY A 8 8.92 17.57 11.00
N LEU A 9 10.23 17.68 11.16
CA LEU A 9 10.94 17.19 12.35
C LEU A 9 10.71 17.98 13.67
N TRP A 10 10.14 19.19 13.63
CA TRP A 10 9.99 20.05 14.82
C TRP A 10 8.55 20.43 15.21
N ASP A 11 7.58 20.28 14.31
CA ASP A 11 6.15 20.47 14.62
C ASP A 11 5.28 19.43 13.90
N VAL A 12 5.60 18.16 14.19
CA VAL A 12 5.03 16.98 13.55
C VAL A 12 3.51 16.91 13.75
N ARG A 13 2.98 17.32 14.91
CA ARG A 13 1.54 17.20 15.22
C ARG A 13 0.66 18.11 14.35
N ALA A 14 1.10 19.35 14.08
CA ALA A 14 0.35 20.29 13.27
C ALA A 14 0.44 19.95 11.78
N LEU A 15 1.64 19.64 11.28
CA LEU A 15 1.86 19.34 9.86
C LEU A 15 1.30 17.96 9.47
N GLN A 16 1.47 16.94 10.32
CA GLN A 16 0.97 15.59 10.11
C GLN A 16 -0.54 15.53 10.34
N GLY A 17 -1.11 16.30 11.28
CA GLY A 17 -2.56 16.47 11.41
C GLY A 17 -3.19 17.12 10.17
N PHE A 18 -2.66 18.27 9.71
CA PHE A 18 -3.25 18.99 8.57
C PHE A 18 -2.95 18.40 7.19
N VAL A 19 -1.91 17.58 7.02
CA VAL A 19 -1.57 16.98 5.73
C VAL A 19 -1.93 15.50 5.68
N LEU A 20 -1.61 14.74 6.73
CA LEU A 20 -1.85 13.29 6.76
C LEU A 20 -3.34 12.97 6.97
N ALA A 21 -4.08 13.77 7.76
CA ALA A 21 -5.52 13.54 7.94
C ALA A 21 -6.35 13.76 6.66
N PRO A 22 -6.18 14.85 5.89
CA PRO A 22 -6.87 14.95 4.61
C PRO A 22 -6.38 13.91 3.61
N LEU A 23 -5.08 13.60 3.57
CA LEU A 23 -4.57 12.54 2.69
C LEU A 23 -5.19 11.17 3.02
N PHE A 24 -5.36 10.87 4.31
CA PHE A 24 -6.04 9.68 4.80
C PHE A 24 -7.52 9.68 4.42
N PHE A 25 -8.22 10.79 4.63
CA PHE A 25 -9.62 10.93 4.24
C PHE A 25 -9.82 10.76 2.72
N TYR A 26 -8.96 11.35 1.90
CA TYR A 26 -8.95 11.16 0.44
C TYR A 26 -8.66 9.71 0.06
N LEU A 27 -7.74 9.03 0.76
CA LEU A 27 -7.48 7.61 0.54
C LEU A 27 -8.70 6.74 0.89
N VAL A 28 -9.36 6.99 2.02
CA VAL A 28 -10.58 6.28 2.42
C VAL A 28 -11.70 6.49 1.40
N LEU A 29 -11.95 7.74 0.98
CA LEU A 29 -12.91 8.05 -0.08
C LEU A 29 -12.56 7.38 -1.40
N GLY A 30 -11.28 7.39 -1.79
CA GLY A 30 -10.79 6.73 -3.00
C GLY A 30 -11.05 5.21 -2.97
N THR A 31 -10.81 4.56 -1.82
CA THR A 31 -11.11 3.12 -1.68
C THR A 31 -12.60 2.81 -1.70
N ALA A 32 -13.44 3.61 -1.04
CA ALA A 32 -14.89 3.46 -1.09
C ALA A 32 -15.42 3.60 -2.52
N PHE A 33 -14.88 4.55 -3.29
CA PHE A 33 -15.20 4.71 -4.71
C PHE A 33 -14.74 3.52 -5.55
N LEU A 34 -13.52 3.04 -5.35
CA LEU A 34 -12.98 1.85 -6.05
C LEU A 34 -13.78 0.58 -5.74
N LEU A 35 -14.14 0.37 -4.47
CA LEU A 35 -15.00 -0.73 -4.03
C LEU A 35 -16.39 -0.64 -4.66
N THR A 36 -16.98 0.56 -4.69
CA THR A 36 -18.29 0.79 -5.30
C THR A 36 -18.24 0.54 -6.81
N GLY A 37 -17.21 1.05 -7.50
CA GLY A 37 -16.97 0.79 -8.92
C GLY A 37 -16.78 -0.70 -9.22
N PHE A 38 -16.06 -1.40 -8.35
CA PHE A 38 -15.89 -2.85 -8.41
C PHE A 38 -17.22 -3.60 -8.30
N VAL A 39 -18.02 -3.32 -7.27
CA VAL A 39 -19.34 -3.95 -7.07
C VAL A 39 -20.27 -3.66 -8.27
N SER A 40 -20.20 -2.45 -8.81
CA SER A 40 -20.98 -2.06 -9.99
C SER A 40 -20.59 -2.88 -11.23
N LEU A 41 -19.29 -3.08 -11.48
CA LEU A 41 -18.79 -3.94 -12.56
C LEU A 41 -19.23 -5.41 -12.40
N PHE A 42 -19.27 -5.93 -11.18
CA PHE A 42 -19.76 -7.29 -10.90
C PHE A 42 -21.27 -7.42 -11.07
N ARG A 43 -22.06 -6.41 -10.67
CA ARG A 43 -23.49 -6.38 -10.93
C ARG A 43 -23.82 -6.40 -12.42
N ILE A 44 -23.13 -5.57 -13.21
CA ILE A 44 -23.30 -5.54 -14.68
C ILE A 44 -22.99 -6.91 -15.28
N ARG A 45 -21.91 -7.57 -14.82
CA ARG A 45 -21.54 -8.91 -15.27
C ARG A 45 -22.58 -9.97 -14.88
N THR A 46 -23.16 -9.87 -13.68
CA THR A 46 -24.16 -10.83 -13.17
C THR A 46 -25.47 -10.72 -13.95
N ILE A 47 -25.91 -9.51 -14.26
CA ILE A 47 -27.12 -9.26 -15.07
C ILE A 47 -26.90 -9.79 -16.50
N MET A 48 -25.74 -9.50 -17.11
CA MET A 48 -25.42 -9.97 -18.46
C MET A 48 -25.31 -11.49 -18.58
N LYS A 49 -25.03 -12.19 -17.46
CA LYS A 49 -24.93 -13.66 -17.43
C LYS A 49 -26.29 -14.36 -17.45
N HIS A 50 -27.35 -13.67 -17.04
CA HIS A 50 -28.71 -14.21 -17.02
C HIS A 50 -29.37 -14.26 -18.41
N ASP A 51 -28.86 -13.48 -19.38
CA ASP A 51 -29.47 -13.32 -20.72
C ASP A 51 -29.01 -14.36 -21.79
N GLY A 52 -28.24 -15.38 -21.42
CA GLY A 52 -28.04 -16.57 -22.28
C GLY A 52 -27.33 -16.36 -23.63
N THR A 53 -26.65 -15.23 -23.81
CA THR A 53 -25.96 -14.88 -25.07
C THR A 53 -24.57 -15.55 -25.17
N LYS A 54 -24.12 -15.94 -26.38
CA LYS A 54 -22.82 -16.59 -26.65
C LYS A 54 -21.62 -15.64 -26.44
N THR A 55 -21.40 -15.21 -25.20
CA THR A 55 -20.37 -14.24 -24.81
C THR A 55 -19.17 -14.88 -24.10
N ASP A 56 -18.82 -16.12 -24.40
CA ASP A 56 -17.77 -16.90 -23.71
C ASP A 56 -16.39 -16.21 -23.70
N LYS A 57 -16.02 -15.57 -24.83
CA LYS A 57 -14.79 -14.75 -24.94
C LYS A 57 -14.85 -13.47 -24.10
N LEU A 58 -15.99 -12.79 -24.12
CA LEU A 58 -16.23 -11.56 -23.34
C LEU A 58 -16.24 -11.89 -21.85
N GLU A 59 -16.80 -13.03 -21.47
CA GLU A 59 -16.83 -13.50 -20.09
C GLU A 59 -15.43 -13.74 -19.55
N ARG A 60 -14.55 -14.43 -20.31
CA ARG A 60 -13.15 -14.62 -19.89
C ARG A 60 -12.37 -13.30 -19.75
N PHE A 61 -12.64 -12.31 -20.61
CA PHE A 61 -12.04 -10.98 -20.49
C PHE A 61 -12.52 -10.24 -19.24
N MET A 62 -13.82 -10.31 -18.95
CA MET A 62 -14.42 -9.67 -17.77
C MET A 62 -14.02 -10.34 -16.46
N VAL A 63 -13.86 -11.68 -16.41
CA VAL A 63 -13.25 -12.38 -15.25
C VAL A 63 -11.88 -11.80 -14.96
N ARG A 64 -11.07 -11.62 -16.01
CA ARG A 64 -9.73 -11.07 -15.91
C ARG A 64 -9.79 -9.68 -15.30
N ILE A 65 -10.56 -8.74 -15.86
CA ILE A 65 -10.63 -7.37 -15.33
C ILE A 65 -11.08 -7.38 -13.86
N GLY A 66 -12.11 -8.17 -13.52
CA GLY A 66 -12.60 -8.28 -12.15
C GLY A 66 -11.55 -8.78 -11.15
N VAL A 67 -10.83 -9.86 -11.46
CA VAL A 67 -9.80 -10.39 -10.55
C VAL A 67 -8.70 -9.36 -10.29
N PHE A 68 -8.31 -8.59 -11.31
CA PHE A 68 -7.25 -7.58 -11.16
C PHE A 68 -7.72 -6.39 -10.33
N SER A 69 -8.99 -6.00 -10.45
CA SER A 69 -9.59 -4.98 -9.58
C SER A 69 -9.65 -5.43 -8.11
N VAL A 70 -10.02 -6.70 -7.80
CA VAL A 70 -9.95 -7.22 -6.41
C VAL A 70 -8.53 -7.18 -5.90
N LEU A 71 -7.60 -7.70 -6.70
CA LEU A 71 -6.20 -7.87 -6.31
C LEU A 71 -5.48 -6.52 -6.13
N TYR A 72 -6.01 -5.43 -6.69
CA TYR A 72 -5.60 -4.05 -6.41
C TYR A 72 -6.30 -3.46 -5.18
N THR A 73 -7.57 -3.81 -4.95
CA THR A 73 -8.34 -3.29 -3.82
C THR A 73 -7.85 -3.84 -2.48
N VAL A 74 -7.48 -5.12 -2.42
CA VAL A 74 -6.96 -5.77 -1.21
C VAL A 74 -5.72 -5.06 -0.65
N PRO A 75 -4.61 -4.87 -1.40
CA PRO A 75 -3.44 -4.16 -0.88
C PRO A 75 -3.76 -2.71 -0.50
N ALA A 76 -4.67 -2.03 -1.22
CA ALA A 76 -5.11 -0.69 -0.84
C ALA A 76 -5.81 -0.67 0.53
N THR A 77 -6.72 -1.62 0.80
CA THR A 77 -7.39 -1.74 2.11
C THR A 77 -6.41 -2.10 3.24
N VAL A 78 -5.44 -2.96 2.97
CA VAL A 78 -4.39 -3.34 3.94
C VAL A 78 -3.51 -2.14 4.30
N VAL A 79 -3.08 -1.34 3.31
CA VAL A 79 -2.30 -0.11 3.57
C VAL A 79 -3.08 0.85 4.46
N VAL A 80 -4.37 1.06 4.18
CA VAL A 80 -5.22 1.95 4.99
C VAL A 80 -5.38 1.42 6.41
N ALA A 81 -5.59 0.11 6.59
CA ALA A 81 -5.67 -0.50 7.92
C ALA A 81 -4.35 -0.32 8.71
N CYS A 82 -3.20 -0.50 8.05
CA CYS A 82 -1.90 -0.22 8.66
C CYS A 82 -1.76 1.26 9.04
N LEU A 83 -2.17 2.20 8.18
CA LEU A 83 -2.12 3.64 8.48
C LEU A 83 -3.06 4.05 9.62
N PHE A 84 -4.25 3.46 9.68
CA PHE A 84 -5.21 3.70 10.78
C PHE A 84 -4.66 3.18 12.11
N TYR A 85 -4.08 1.97 12.09
CA TYR A 85 -3.43 1.38 13.26
C TYR A 85 -2.23 2.21 13.73
N GLU A 86 -1.41 2.69 12.78
CA GLU A 86 -0.29 3.59 13.05
C GLU A 86 -0.79 4.87 13.70
N GLN A 87 -1.86 5.50 13.18
CA GLN A 87 -2.41 6.71 13.79
C GLN A 87 -3.01 6.50 15.18
N ALA A 88 -3.65 5.36 15.44
CA ALA A 88 -4.24 5.08 16.75
C ALA A 88 -3.17 4.92 17.85
N HIS A 89 -2.00 4.39 17.53
CA HIS A 89 -0.94 4.10 18.51
C HIS A 89 0.27 5.05 18.39
N HIS A 90 0.24 6.01 17.46
CA HIS A 90 1.34 6.92 17.19
C HIS A 90 1.76 7.70 18.44
N ASP A 91 0.79 8.19 19.22
CA ASP A 91 1.06 8.98 20.42
C ASP A 91 1.82 8.17 21.49
N GLU A 92 1.42 6.92 21.72
CA GLU A 92 2.09 6.03 22.68
C GLU A 92 3.49 5.64 22.22
N TRP A 93 3.65 5.31 20.93
CA TRP A 93 4.93 4.96 20.34
C TRP A 93 5.92 6.13 20.32
N MET A 94 5.43 7.35 20.17
CA MET A 94 6.25 8.57 20.22
C MET A 94 6.82 8.78 21.63
N VAL A 95 6.03 8.57 22.68
CA VAL A 95 6.53 8.63 24.07
C VAL A 95 7.58 7.53 24.32
N ALA A 96 7.34 6.33 23.77
CA ALA A 96 8.28 5.21 23.89
C ALA A 96 9.62 5.49 23.22
N TRP A 97 9.57 6.00 21.99
CA TRP A 97 10.73 6.40 21.22
C TRP A 97 11.50 7.55 21.87
N GLN A 98 10.79 8.58 22.37
CA GLN A 98 11.39 9.72 23.04
C GLN A 98 12.12 9.30 24.33
N ARG A 99 11.56 8.36 25.09
CA ARG A 99 12.22 7.74 26.24
C ARG A 99 13.51 7.02 25.84
N ASP A 100 13.46 6.14 24.83
CA ASP A 100 14.63 5.37 24.41
C ASP A 100 15.77 6.28 23.88
N LYS A 101 15.43 7.36 23.17
CA LYS A 101 16.41 8.34 22.67
C LYS A 101 16.96 9.27 23.74
N CYS A 102 16.12 9.68 24.69
CA CYS A 102 16.58 10.44 25.86
C CYS A 102 17.51 9.61 26.76
N ALA A 103 17.26 8.30 26.90
CA ALA A 103 18.11 7.39 27.66
C ALA A 103 19.48 7.13 26.99
N ALA A 104 19.57 7.23 25.66
CA ALA A 104 20.81 7.11 24.90
C ALA A 104 21.72 8.36 24.96
N ARG A 105 21.38 9.35 25.80
CA ARG A 105 22.17 10.58 25.99
C ARG A 105 23.57 10.34 26.58
N GLU A 106 23.81 9.17 27.16
CA GLU A 106 25.12 8.78 27.72
C GLU A 106 26.15 8.36 26.65
N GLU A 107 25.76 8.26 25.37
CA GLU A 107 26.68 7.88 24.28
C GLU A 107 27.59 9.04 23.83
N PRO A 108 28.92 8.86 23.73
CA PRO A 108 29.89 9.93 23.43
C PRO A 108 29.70 10.72 22.13
N TRP A 109 28.97 10.18 21.15
CA TRP A 109 28.78 10.77 19.81
C TRP A 109 27.46 11.54 19.64
N VAL A 110 26.62 11.67 20.68
CA VAL A 110 25.31 12.32 20.59
C VAL A 110 25.37 13.76 21.11
N THR A 111 25.39 14.74 20.20
CA THR A 111 25.55 16.18 20.53
C THR A 111 24.24 16.92 20.81
N TYR A 112 23.09 16.25 20.69
CA TYR A 112 21.77 16.82 20.92
C TYR A 112 21.03 16.08 22.03
N GLY A 113 20.48 16.81 23.00
CA GLY A 113 19.71 16.25 24.11
C GLY A 113 18.22 16.47 23.89
N ILE A 114 17.44 15.39 23.92
CA ILE A 114 15.98 15.45 23.90
C ILE A 114 15.48 15.36 25.35
N SER A 115 14.51 16.20 25.73
CA SER A 115 13.90 16.15 27.06
C SER A 115 13.10 14.85 27.25
N CYS A 116 13.30 14.18 28.38
CA CYS A 116 12.51 13.00 28.72
C CYS A 116 11.04 13.38 29.04
N PRO A 117 10.06 12.55 28.68
CA PRO A 117 8.65 12.81 28.98
C PRO A 117 8.40 12.84 30.50
N PRO A 118 7.66 13.84 31.03
CA PRO A 118 7.40 13.95 32.47
C PRO A 118 6.46 12.83 32.94
N GLY A 119 6.79 12.21 34.08
CA GLY A 119 5.95 11.18 34.72
C GLY A 119 6.13 9.74 34.19
N VAL A 120 7.06 9.52 33.24
CA VAL A 120 7.36 8.18 32.70
C VAL A 120 8.68 7.69 33.26
N GLY A 121 8.63 6.65 34.12
CA GLY A 121 9.80 6.04 34.72
C GLY A 121 10.62 5.19 33.75
N ARG A 122 11.83 4.77 34.14
CA ARG A 122 12.67 3.87 33.31
C ARG A 122 11.98 2.52 33.07
N ASP A 123 11.17 2.08 34.03
CA ASP A 123 10.54 0.75 34.12
C ASP A 123 9.07 0.70 33.65
N THR A 124 8.47 1.81 33.22
CA THR A 124 7.12 1.77 32.67
C THR A 124 7.10 1.01 31.33
N PRO A 125 6.27 -0.04 31.18
CA PRO A 125 6.14 -0.76 29.92
C PRO A 125 5.42 0.13 28.91
N LEU A 126 6.12 0.54 27.85
CA LEU A 126 5.55 1.32 26.76
C LEU A 126 5.39 0.45 25.52
N ALA A 127 4.25 0.61 24.84
CA ALA A 127 3.98 -0.07 23.58
C ALA A 127 5.01 0.34 22.52
N ARG A 128 5.47 -0.64 21.74
CA ARG A 128 6.42 -0.43 20.65
C ARG A 128 5.74 -0.80 19.34
N PRO A 129 6.08 -0.13 18.22
CA PRO A 129 5.54 -0.54 16.93
C PRO A 129 6.10 -1.90 16.52
N ASP A 130 5.21 -2.84 16.16
CA ASP A 130 5.65 -4.12 15.62
C ASP A 130 6.26 -3.93 14.22
N PHE A 131 7.41 -4.57 14.02
CA PHE A 131 8.12 -4.57 12.74
C PHE A 131 7.29 -5.16 11.59
N ALA A 132 6.35 -6.06 11.92
CA ALA A 132 5.44 -6.68 10.97
C ALA A 132 4.60 -5.65 10.20
N PHE A 133 4.16 -4.55 10.83
CA PHE A 133 3.37 -3.52 10.16
C PHE A 133 4.14 -2.81 9.05
N PHE A 134 5.42 -2.52 9.29
CA PHE A 134 6.28 -1.94 8.26
C PHE A 134 6.48 -2.90 7.09
N MET A 135 6.74 -4.18 7.38
CA MET A 135 6.86 -5.23 6.35
C MET A 135 5.58 -5.36 5.50
N VAL A 136 4.40 -5.34 6.13
CA VAL A 136 3.10 -5.43 5.43
C VAL A 136 2.89 -4.24 4.47
N LYS A 137 3.25 -3.02 4.89
CA LYS A 137 3.20 -1.84 4.01
C LYS A 137 4.07 -2.04 2.77
N TYR A 138 5.31 -2.51 2.92
CA TYR A 138 6.19 -2.76 1.77
C TYR A 138 5.70 -3.91 0.88
N LEU A 139 5.25 -5.02 1.47
CA LEU A 139 4.69 -6.16 0.74
C LEU A 139 3.44 -5.76 -0.06
N SER A 140 2.55 -4.93 0.49
CA SER A 140 1.36 -4.46 -0.22
C SER A 140 1.70 -3.65 -1.49
N THR A 141 2.75 -2.83 -1.45
CA THR A 141 3.21 -2.07 -2.63
C THR A 141 3.91 -2.97 -3.66
N LEU A 142 4.63 -3.98 -3.20
CA LEU A 142 5.26 -5.00 -4.04
C LEU A 142 4.19 -5.82 -4.80
N VAL A 143 3.12 -6.22 -4.13
CA VAL A 143 2.01 -7.00 -4.71
C VAL A 143 1.36 -6.25 -5.88
N VAL A 144 1.18 -4.93 -5.77
CA VAL A 144 0.65 -4.10 -6.86
C VAL A 144 1.59 -4.09 -8.09
N GLY A 145 2.90 -4.03 -7.86
CA GLY A 145 3.90 -4.13 -8.93
C GLY A 145 3.93 -5.50 -9.59
N VAL A 146 3.86 -6.58 -8.82
CA VAL A 146 3.83 -7.96 -9.33
C VAL A 146 2.54 -8.24 -10.09
N ALA A 147 1.39 -7.78 -9.58
CA ALA A 147 0.08 -7.92 -10.22
C ALA A 147 0.04 -7.29 -11.61
N SER A 148 0.61 -6.09 -11.77
CA SER A 148 0.69 -5.44 -13.09
C SER A 148 1.62 -6.18 -14.05
N GLY A 149 2.72 -6.78 -13.56
CA GLY A 149 3.58 -7.66 -14.36
C GLY A 149 2.85 -8.92 -14.87
N PHE A 150 2.11 -9.61 -13.99
CA PHE A 150 1.31 -10.78 -14.36
C PHE A 150 0.14 -10.45 -15.30
N TRP A 151 -0.40 -9.22 -15.27
CA TRP A 151 -1.42 -8.77 -16.23
C TRP A 151 -0.87 -8.70 -17.67
N VAL A 152 0.35 -8.18 -17.81
CA VAL A 152 1.02 -7.99 -19.11
C VAL A 152 1.55 -9.32 -19.67
N TRP A 153 1.83 -10.31 -18.81
CA TRP A 153 2.08 -11.69 -19.21
C TRP A 153 0.81 -12.38 -19.71
N SER A 154 0.45 -12.09 -20.96
CA SER A 154 -0.46 -12.93 -21.74
C SER A 154 0.36 -13.87 -22.63
N GLY A 155 -0.17 -15.06 -22.93
CA GLY A 155 0.45 -15.98 -23.89
C GLY A 155 0.73 -15.33 -25.25
N LYS A 156 -0.03 -14.28 -25.63
CA LYS A 156 0.26 -13.44 -26.81
C LYS A 156 1.55 -12.63 -26.65
N THR A 157 1.80 -12.07 -25.47
CA THR A 157 3.03 -11.31 -25.15
C THR A 157 4.26 -12.21 -25.15
N LEU A 158 4.14 -13.44 -24.61
CA LEU A 158 5.20 -14.45 -24.67
C LEU A 158 5.48 -14.91 -26.11
N LEU A 159 4.45 -15.00 -26.97
CA LEU A 159 4.62 -15.35 -28.38
C LEU A 159 5.31 -14.23 -29.18
N VAL A 160 4.98 -12.96 -28.90
CA VAL A 160 5.67 -11.79 -29.47
C VAL A 160 7.11 -11.72 -29.00
N TRP A 161 7.37 -11.93 -27.69
CA TRP A 161 8.73 -12.01 -27.16
C TRP A 161 9.52 -13.18 -27.73
N ARG A 162 8.89 -14.34 -27.90
CA ARG A 162 9.52 -15.50 -28.55
C ARG A 162 9.86 -15.19 -30.01
N ASN A 163 8.97 -14.56 -30.76
CA ASN A 163 9.23 -14.20 -32.15
C ASN A 163 10.30 -13.10 -32.29
N CYS A 164 10.34 -12.16 -31.34
CA CYS A 164 11.32 -11.07 -31.30
C CYS A 164 12.71 -11.53 -30.82
N CYS A 165 12.80 -12.37 -29.79
CA CYS A 165 14.07 -12.83 -29.21
C CYS A 165 14.63 -14.11 -29.85
N LEU A 166 13.80 -14.99 -30.44
CA LEU A 166 14.26 -16.18 -31.20
C LEU A 166 14.29 -15.94 -32.72
N GLY A 167 14.21 -14.68 -33.18
CA GLY A 167 14.64 -14.29 -34.51
C GLY A 167 13.94 -15.03 -35.66
N ARG A 168 12.62 -15.08 -35.69
CA ARG A 168 11.91 -15.39 -36.95
C ARG A 168 11.36 -14.09 -37.53
N ARG A 169 12.23 -13.42 -38.31
CA ARG A 169 11.89 -12.41 -39.31
C ARG A 169 10.71 -12.97 -40.12
N THR A 170 9.49 -12.54 -39.80
CA THR A 170 8.37 -12.74 -40.71
C THR A 170 8.41 -11.53 -41.61
N GLU A 171 8.89 -11.77 -42.83
CA GLU A 171 8.82 -10.85 -43.94
C GLU A 171 7.43 -10.25 -44.04
N SER A 172 7.43 -8.97 -44.39
CA SER A 172 6.35 -8.22 -44.99
C SER A 172 5.46 -9.10 -45.88
N TYR A 173 4.17 -9.14 -45.60
CA TYR A 173 3.17 -9.36 -46.64
C TYR A 173 2.17 -8.20 -46.57
N VAL A 174 2.33 -7.35 -47.59
CA VAL A 174 1.35 -6.51 -48.31
C VAL A 174 -0.06 -6.43 -47.72
#